data_AF-A0A2G8KN90-F1
#
_entry.id   AF-A0A2G8KN90-F1
#
_cell.length_a   1.000
_cell.length_b   1.000
_cell.length_c   1.000
_cell.angle_alpha   90.00
_cell.angle_beta   90.00
_cell.angle_gamma   90.00
#
_symmetry.space_group_name_H-M   'P 1'
#
loop_
_entity.id
_entity.type
_entity.pdbx_description
1 polymer ?
#
loop_
_entity_poly.entity_id
_entity_poly.type
_entity_poly.pdbx_seq_one_letter_code
_entity_poly.pdbx_strand_id
1 'polypeptide(L)'
;MYVKRLNWEKIQSTEDTIWNAIGEDEAYLHEVIKHLELEDKFSTVSKPKPTSPRDKKAHISVINHKKAHNTAILLGHLRLPIEEIKKDIINMDTRRFSVSHIKQLSTFAPDELEVLKLDQFTSKKSQLSEPDRFALELSQIPGYKLRIDALLFKATFKERQEEMEEELNMIKEASKQLRESQKLAKVLELVLAMGNYMNQGNQRVAGATGFKISILTELDTTKTSDNKSTFLHMVAKAVHSNVPDVLSFGNEITMVNKVVKSSLGSLREELDELSAQLQVLKTDLELLLEELADAQDNFPAVVSEFIEDTINQLGLLTQKLGETEAEFQKTAKYFGEDAANIESDNFFNIFALFTSKFCKAHNENLKSMP
;
A
#
# COMPACT_ATOMS: atom_id res chain seq x y z
N MET A 1 11.46 21.29 -33.12
CA MET A 1 12.44 21.44 -32.03
C MET A 1 13.07 20.10 -31.71
N TYR A 2 14.39 20.04 -31.66
CA TYR A 2 15.13 18.84 -31.23
C TYR A 2 15.33 18.90 -29.73
N VAL A 3 14.28 18.64 -28.96
CA VAL A 3 14.31 18.66 -27.48
C VAL A 3 13.82 17.32 -26.92
N LYS A 4 14.33 16.96 -25.74
CA LYS A 4 13.84 15.79 -24.98
C LYS A 4 12.35 16.00 -24.70
N ARG A 5 11.56 14.95 -24.90
CA ARG A 5 10.10 15.00 -24.72
C ARG A 5 9.73 14.64 -23.28
N LEU A 6 8.75 15.35 -22.74
CA LEU A 6 8.05 14.94 -21.53
C LEU A 6 7.04 13.85 -21.89
N ASN A 7 7.07 12.73 -21.16
CA ASN A 7 6.15 11.62 -21.36
C ASN A 7 4.91 11.81 -20.48
N TRP A 8 4.05 12.74 -20.84
CA TRP A 8 2.74 12.92 -20.20
C TRP A 8 1.65 12.07 -20.86
N GLU A 9 0.57 11.80 -20.12
CA GLU A 9 -0.67 11.23 -20.67
C GLU A 9 -1.71 12.33 -20.80
N LYS A 10 -2.36 12.41 -21.97
CA LYS A 10 -3.39 13.43 -22.24
C LYS A 10 -4.72 12.98 -21.66
N ILE A 11 -5.41 13.87 -20.97
CA ILE A 11 -6.81 13.67 -20.58
C ILE A 11 -7.74 13.97 -21.75
N GLN A 12 -8.89 13.29 -21.81
CA GLN A 12 -9.83 13.37 -22.92
C GLN A 12 -10.86 14.51 -22.76
N SER A 13 -11.18 14.91 -21.52
CA SER A 13 -12.08 16.02 -21.21
C SER A 13 -11.49 16.92 -20.13
N THR A 14 -11.68 18.23 -20.29
CA THR A 14 -11.24 19.27 -19.35
C THR A 14 -12.40 19.95 -18.63
N GLU A 15 -13.65 19.62 -18.95
CA GLU A 15 -14.85 20.18 -18.27
C GLU A 15 -14.80 19.90 -16.76
N ASP A 16 -15.11 20.92 -15.95
CA ASP A 16 -15.00 20.92 -14.47
C ASP A 16 -13.62 20.60 -13.89
N THR A 17 -12.55 20.69 -14.69
CA THR A 17 -11.17 20.52 -14.21
C THR A 17 -10.45 21.87 -14.10
N ILE A 18 -9.33 21.86 -13.36
CA ILE A 18 -8.42 23.01 -13.29
C ILE A 18 -7.95 23.47 -14.67
N TRP A 19 -7.84 22.56 -15.64
CA TRP A 19 -7.37 22.85 -16.99
C TRP A 19 -8.32 23.78 -17.76
N ASN A 20 -9.60 23.86 -17.36
CA ASN A 20 -10.57 24.81 -17.90
C ASN A 20 -10.58 26.17 -17.15
N ALA A 21 -9.96 26.22 -15.97
CA ALA A 21 -9.89 27.39 -15.10
C ALA A 21 -8.53 28.13 -15.17
N ILE A 22 -7.56 27.62 -15.93
CA ILE A 22 -6.24 28.23 -16.13
C ILE A 22 -6.02 28.61 -17.60
N GLY A 23 -5.15 29.58 -17.87
CA GLY A 23 -4.79 30.00 -19.24
C GLY A 23 -5.00 31.49 -19.53
N GLU A 24 -5.47 32.28 -18.55
CA GLU A 24 -5.73 33.72 -18.74
C GLU A 24 -4.48 34.57 -19.02
N ASP A 25 -3.27 34.06 -18.74
CA ASP A 25 -2.00 34.79 -18.91
C ASP A 25 -0.96 34.02 -19.75
N GLU A 26 -1.39 33.54 -20.92
CA GLU A 26 -0.54 32.81 -21.88
C GLU A 26 0.68 33.63 -22.34
N ALA A 27 0.53 34.96 -22.45
CA ALA A 27 1.59 35.85 -22.92
C ALA A 27 2.77 35.93 -21.94
N TYR A 28 2.48 36.12 -20.63
CA TYR A 28 3.49 36.11 -19.58
C TYR A 28 4.20 34.75 -19.50
N LEU A 29 3.43 33.65 -19.55
CA LEU A 29 4.00 32.31 -19.52
C LEU A 29 4.91 32.04 -20.73
N HIS A 30 4.56 32.54 -21.91
CA HIS A 30 5.41 32.42 -23.10
C HIS A 30 6.73 33.19 -22.94
N GLU A 31 6.70 34.36 -22.33
CA GLU A 31 7.90 35.15 -22.02
C GLU A 31 8.80 34.43 -21.00
N VAL A 32 8.22 33.91 -19.92
CA VAL A 32 8.93 33.09 -18.93
C VAL A 32 9.58 31.87 -19.58
N ILE A 33 8.86 31.15 -20.44
CA ILE A 33 9.38 29.98 -21.16
C ILE A 33 10.56 30.37 -22.08
N LYS A 34 10.46 31.51 -22.76
CA LYS A 34 11.53 32.01 -23.63
C LYS A 34 12.81 32.33 -22.85
N HIS A 35 12.69 32.92 -21.66
CA HIS A 35 13.83 33.20 -20.78
C HIS A 35 14.55 31.95 -20.26
N LEU A 36 13.88 30.80 -20.22
CA LEU A 36 14.45 29.56 -19.71
C LEU A 36 15.33 28.82 -20.74
N GLU A 37 15.34 29.24 -22.00
CA GLU A 37 16.17 28.67 -23.08
C GLU A 37 16.06 27.13 -23.15
N LEU A 38 14.84 26.61 -23.00
CA LEU A 38 14.58 25.17 -22.89
C LEU A 38 15.12 24.37 -24.09
N GLU A 39 15.17 25.00 -25.27
CA GLU A 39 15.73 24.39 -26.47
C GLU A 39 17.23 24.06 -26.37
N ASP A 40 18.05 24.92 -25.72
CA ASP A 40 19.48 24.65 -25.51
C ASP A 40 19.68 23.67 -24.35
N LYS A 41 18.90 23.84 -23.25
CA LYS A 41 19.04 23.01 -22.04
C LYS A 41 18.57 21.56 -22.24
N PHE A 42 17.54 21.35 -23.05
CA PHE A 42 16.94 20.04 -23.28
C PHE A 42 17.17 19.52 -24.70
N SER A 43 18.12 20.09 -25.44
CA SER A 43 18.39 19.68 -26.81
C SER A 43 18.71 18.18 -26.93
N THR A 44 18.16 17.53 -27.95
CA THR A 44 18.57 16.19 -28.40
C THR A 44 19.70 16.25 -29.43
N VAL A 45 20.03 17.45 -29.93
CA VAL A 45 21.22 17.70 -30.73
C VAL A 45 22.38 17.97 -29.77
N SER A 46 23.19 16.95 -29.52
CA SER A 46 24.46 17.14 -28.85
C SER A 46 25.32 18.12 -29.66
N LYS A 47 25.77 19.23 -29.06
CA LYS A 47 26.83 20.09 -29.65
C LYS A 47 27.96 19.16 -30.11
N PRO A 48 28.47 19.29 -31.36
CA PRO A 48 29.57 18.45 -31.80
C PRO A 48 30.74 18.73 -30.86
N LYS A 49 31.04 17.77 -29.97
CA LYS A 49 32.34 17.74 -29.31
C LYS A 49 33.37 17.74 -30.45
N PRO A 50 34.44 18.54 -30.37
CA PRO A 50 35.53 18.41 -31.33
C PRO A 50 35.91 16.94 -31.36
N THR A 51 35.73 16.33 -32.52
CA THR A 51 36.10 14.95 -32.78
C THR A 51 37.62 14.90 -32.79
N SER A 52 38.23 14.88 -31.61
CA SER A 52 39.36 14.00 -31.42
C SER A 52 38.86 12.61 -31.79
N PRO A 53 39.57 11.83 -32.62
CA PRO A 53 39.20 10.45 -32.88
C PRO A 53 39.28 9.72 -31.53
N ARG A 54 38.16 9.64 -30.82
CA ARG A 54 38.00 8.65 -29.77
C ARG A 54 37.90 7.36 -30.54
N ASP A 55 38.95 6.57 -30.47
CA ASP A 55 38.89 5.13 -30.63
C ASP A 55 37.69 4.61 -29.85
N LYS A 56 36.52 4.56 -30.49
CA LYS A 56 35.39 3.80 -29.96
C LYS A 56 35.78 2.35 -30.19
N LYS A 57 36.60 1.82 -29.28
CA LYS A 57 36.69 0.38 -29.09
C LYS A 57 35.24 -0.10 -28.97
N ALA A 58 34.79 -0.89 -29.94
CA ALA A 58 33.47 -1.49 -29.90
C ALA A 58 33.42 -2.35 -28.65
N HIS A 59 32.80 -1.83 -27.59
CA HIS A 59 32.62 -2.59 -26.37
C HIS A 59 31.60 -3.68 -26.63
N ILE A 60 31.92 -4.89 -26.19
CA ILE A 60 31.07 -6.06 -26.30
C ILE A 60 29.89 -5.89 -25.33
N SER A 61 28.69 -6.16 -25.83
CA SER A 61 27.48 -6.17 -25.01
C SER A 61 26.83 -7.54 -25.05
N VAL A 62 26.52 -8.07 -23.86
CA VAL A 62 26.09 -9.45 -23.61
C VAL A 62 24.66 -9.46 -23.09
N ILE A 63 24.35 -8.62 -22.10
CA ILE A 63 22.99 -8.46 -21.57
C ILE A 63 22.12 -7.70 -22.56
N ASN A 64 20.81 -7.95 -22.53
CA ASN A 64 19.90 -7.32 -23.49
C ASN A 64 19.87 -5.79 -23.36
N HIS A 65 19.59 -5.09 -24.46
CA HIS A 65 19.67 -3.63 -24.53
C HIS A 65 18.80 -2.91 -23.48
N LYS A 66 17.61 -3.44 -23.16
CA LYS A 66 16.71 -2.84 -22.17
C LYS A 66 17.31 -2.93 -20.76
N LYS A 67 17.85 -4.10 -20.40
CA LYS A 67 18.53 -4.35 -19.13
C LYS A 67 19.80 -3.50 -19.02
N ALA A 68 20.63 -3.46 -20.06
CA ALA A 68 21.82 -2.60 -20.12
C ALA A 68 21.48 -1.12 -19.90
N HIS A 69 20.43 -0.62 -20.54
CA HIS A 69 19.97 0.76 -20.39
C HIS A 69 19.52 1.06 -18.95
N ASN A 70 18.71 0.19 -18.36
CA ASN A 70 18.23 0.37 -16.99
C ASN A 70 19.37 0.27 -15.96
N THR A 71 20.31 -0.66 -16.16
CA THR A 71 21.53 -0.77 -15.36
C THR A 71 22.37 0.50 -15.44
N ALA A 72 22.51 1.10 -16.62
CA ALA A 72 23.22 2.39 -16.78
C ALA A 72 22.53 3.52 -16.00
N ILE A 73 21.20 3.56 -15.98
CA ILE A 73 20.43 4.52 -15.18
C ILE A 73 20.68 4.30 -13.69
N LEU A 74 20.60 3.04 -13.22
CA LEU A 74 20.87 2.68 -11.82
C LEU A 74 22.26 3.13 -11.39
N LEU A 75 23.30 2.84 -12.19
CA LEU A 75 24.67 3.27 -11.91
C LEU A 75 24.80 4.80 -11.85
N GLY A 76 24.09 5.51 -12.74
CA GLY A 76 24.03 6.98 -12.73
C GLY A 76 23.36 7.58 -11.48
N HIS A 77 22.41 6.86 -10.87
CA HIS A 77 21.77 7.26 -9.61
C HIS A 77 22.63 6.89 -8.39
N LEU A 78 23.21 5.70 -8.37
CA LEU A 78 24.09 5.24 -7.28
C LEU A 78 25.33 6.12 -7.17
N ARG A 79 25.96 6.48 -8.30
CA ARG A 79 27.22 7.25 -8.35
C ARG A 79 28.35 6.65 -7.50
N LEU A 80 28.33 5.33 -7.32
CA LEU A 80 29.35 4.57 -6.61
C LEU A 80 30.20 3.76 -7.59
N PRO A 81 31.50 3.57 -7.32
CA PRO A 81 32.30 2.60 -8.04
C PRO A 81 31.71 1.18 -7.92
N ILE A 82 31.80 0.38 -8.99
CA ILE A 82 31.29 -1.00 -9.02
C ILE A 82 31.88 -1.86 -7.88
N GLU A 83 33.17 -1.69 -7.60
CA GLU A 83 33.86 -2.39 -6.50
C GLU A 83 33.30 -2.04 -5.12
N GLU A 84 32.88 -0.79 -4.93
CA GLU A 84 32.26 -0.37 -3.67
C GLU A 84 30.84 -0.94 -3.53
N ILE A 85 30.07 -0.99 -4.62
CA ILE A 85 28.74 -1.61 -4.64
C ILE A 85 28.86 -3.09 -4.29
N LYS A 86 29.79 -3.81 -4.93
CA LYS A 86 30.10 -5.22 -4.64
C LYS A 86 30.49 -5.43 -3.18
N LYS A 87 31.38 -4.59 -2.66
CA LYS A 87 31.80 -4.64 -1.25
C LYS A 87 30.61 -4.47 -0.30
N ASP A 88 29.71 -3.53 -0.57
CA ASP A 88 28.53 -3.32 0.29
C ASP A 88 27.60 -4.52 0.27
N ILE A 89 27.36 -5.12 -0.91
CA ILE A 89 26.51 -6.32 -1.04
C ILE A 89 27.12 -7.50 -0.28
N ILE A 90 28.43 -7.73 -0.41
CA ILE A 90 29.11 -8.83 0.30
C ILE A 90 29.02 -8.62 1.82
N ASN A 91 29.19 -7.38 2.29
CA ASN A 91 29.12 -7.05 3.71
C ASN A 91 27.68 -6.85 4.23
N MET A 92 26.67 -7.01 3.39
CA MET A 92 25.25 -6.78 3.73
C MET A 92 24.97 -5.36 4.26
N ASP A 93 25.73 -4.35 3.80
CA ASP A 93 25.57 -2.95 4.20
C ASP A 93 24.62 -2.21 3.25
N THR A 94 23.44 -1.84 3.74
CA THR A 94 22.42 -1.13 2.95
C THR A 94 22.42 0.39 3.14
N ARG A 95 23.31 0.96 3.96
CA ARG A 95 23.26 2.40 4.30
C ARG A 95 23.38 3.33 3.09
N ARG A 96 23.98 2.85 2.00
CA ARG A 96 24.17 3.60 0.74
C ARG A 96 23.13 3.25 -0.34
N PHE A 97 22.22 2.31 -0.06
CA PHE A 97 21.18 1.88 -0.98
C PHE A 97 19.80 2.29 -0.48
N SER A 98 19.00 2.90 -1.35
CA SER A 98 17.57 3.03 -1.11
C SER A 98 16.88 1.69 -1.40
N VAL A 99 15.67 1.48 -0.87
CA VAL A 99 14.84 0.32 -1.23
C VAL A 99 14.65 0.22 -2.75
N SER A 100 14.52 1.37 -3.44
CA SER A 100 14.42 1.42 -4.91
C SER A 100 15.69 0.90 -5.58
N HIS A 101 16.88 1.25 -5.07
CA HIS A 101 18.14 0.72 -5.57
C HIS A 101 18.22 -0.80 -5.39
N ILE A 102 17.86 -1.33 -4.22
CA ILE A 102 17.89 -2.78 -3.94
C ILE A 102 16.90 -3.52 -4.84
N LYS A 103 15.68 -2.99 -5.03
CA LYS A 103 14.69 -3.55 -5.99
C LYS A 103 15.24 -3.59 -7.42
N GLN A 104 15.91 -2.54 -7.86
CA GLN A 104 16.55 -2.50 -9.19
C GLN A 104 17.71 -3.49 -9.30
N LEU A 105 18.55 -3.62 -8.26
CA LEU A 105 19.63 -4.61 -8.20
C LEU A 105 19.10 -6.05 -8.26
N SER A 106 17.94 -6.31 -7.63
CA SER A 106 17.26 -7.62 -7.69
C SER A 106 16.69 -7.89 -9.09
N THR A 107 16.00 -6.90 -9.65
CA THR A 107 15.32 -7.00 -10.96
C THR A 107 16.31 -7.18 -12.11
N PHE A 108 17.49 -6.54 -12.00
CA PHE A 108 18.51 -6.57 -13.04
C PHE A 108 19.64 -7.56 -12.73
N ALA A 109 19.47 -8.45 -11.75
CA ALA A 109 20.37 -9.56 -11.51
C ALA A 109 20.56 -10.40 -12.79
N PRO A 110 21.79 -10.75 -13.20
CA PRO A 110 22.01 -11.62 -14.35
C PRO A 110 21.31 -12.96 -14.15
N ASP A 111 20.62 -13.47 -15.17
CA ASP A 111 20.08 -14.84 -15.13
C ASP A 111 21.18 -15.87 -15.41
N GLU A 112 20.92 -17.16 -15.16
CA GLU A 112 21.92 -18.23 -15.34
C GLU A 112 22.54 -18.25 -16.75
N LEU A 113 21.75 -17.98 -17.80
CA LEU A 113 22.25 -17.95 -19.18
C LEU A 113 23.13 -16.72 -19.44
N GLU A 114 22.78 -15.57 -18.86
CA GLU A 114 23.58 -14.36 -18.90
C GLU A 114 24.89 -14.53 -18.12
N VAL A 115 24.87 -15.16 -16.95
CA VAL A 115 26.07 -15.48 -16.15
C VAL A 115 27.05 -16.32 -16.99
N LEU A 116 26.59 -17.41 -17.59
CA LEU A 116 27.42 -18.28 -18.44
C LEU A 116 28.06 -17.55 -19.62
N LYS A 117 27.37 -16.55 -20.20
CA LYS A 117 27.92 -15.73 -21.29
C LYS A 117 28.92 -14.70 -20.76
N LEU A 118 28.62 -14.07 -19.64
CA LEU A 118 29.47 -13.07 -19.01
C LEU A 118 30.79 -13.69 -18.52
N ASP A 119 30.78 -14.92 -18.02
CA ASP A 119 31.96 -15.64 -17.52
C ASP A 119 33.03 -15.85 -18.60
N GLN A 120 32.65 -15.88 -19.88
CA GLN A 120 33.61 -15.95 -21.01
C GLN A 120 34.50 -14.70 -21.11
N PHE A 121 34.11 -13.61 -20.43
CA PHE A 121 34.79 -12.32 -20.45
C PHE A 121 35.48 -11.97 -19.14
N THR A 122 35.57 -12.89 -18.17
CA THR A 122 36.22 -12.68 -16.86
C THR A 122 37.66 -12.16 -16.99
N SER A 123 38.43 -12.66 -17.96
CA SER A 123 39.80 -12.21 -18.25
C SER A 123 39.88 -10.99 -19.19
N LYS A 124 38.75 -10.52 -19.71
CA LYS A 124 38.65 -9.45 -20.73
C LYS A 124 37.64 -8.37 -20.35
N LYS A 125 37.49 -8.07 -19.04
CA LYS A 125 36.53 -7.09 -18.50
C LYS A 125 36.59 -5.71 -19.15
N SER A 126 37.76 -5.28 -19.60
CA SER A 126 37.96 -3.98 -20.28
C SER A 126 37.33 -3.88 -21.67
N GLN A 127 36.92 -5.01 -22.26
CA GLN A 127 36.24 -5.08 -23.54
C GLN A 127 34.72 -4.99 -23.39
N LEU A 128 34.16 -5.18 -22.19
CA LEU A 128 32.72 -5.10 -21.95
C LEU A 128 32.24 -3.65 -21.85
N SER A 129 30.95 -3.44 -22.14
CA SER A 129 30.28 -2.18 -21.81
C SER A 129 30.21 -2.00 -20.28
N GLU A 130 30.01 -0.77 -19.79
CA GLU A 130 29.92 -0.53 -18.34
C GLU A 130 28.77 -1.32 -17.65
N PRO A 131 27.55 -1.38 -18.21
CA PRO A 131 26.49 -2.26 -17.71
C PRO A 131 26.85 -3.75 -17.71
N ASP A 132 27.52 -4.23 -18.76
CA ASP A 132 27.93 -5.64 -18.85
C ASP A 132 29.05 -5.97 -17.85
N ARG A 133 29.99 -5.05 -17.65
CA ARG A 133 31.03 -5.17 -16.62
C ARG A 133 30.40 -5.20 -15.23
N PHE A 134 29.40 -4.36 -14.97
CA PHE A 134 28.67 -4.38 -13.72
C PHE A 134 27.95 -5.72 -13.51
N ALA A 135 27.20 -6.19 -14.51
CA ALA A 135 26.53 -7.48 -14.48
C ALA A 135 27.51 -8.65 -14.20
N LEU A 136 28.68 -8.64 -14.85
CA LEU A 136 29.74 -9.61 -14.58
C LEU A 136 30.25 -9.52 -13.13
N GLU A 137 30.52 -8.33 -12.60
CA GLU A 137 30.99 -8.21 -11.21
C GLU A 137 29.96 -8.70 -10.19
N LEU A 138 28.66 -8.51 -10.47
CA LEU A 138 27.58 -9.06 -9.65
C LEU A 138 27.50 -10.58 -9.75
N SER A 139 27.69 -11.17 -10.94
CA SER A 139 27.64 -12.62 -11.10
C SER A 139 28.77 -13.35 -10.39
N GLN A 140 29.90 -12.68 -10.15
CA GLN A 140 31.01 -13.23 -9.36
C GLN A 140 30.75 -13.20 -7.84
N ILE A 141 29.65 -12.63 -7.36
CA ILE A 141 29.29 -12.65 -5.95
C ILE A 141 28.53 -13.97 -5.67
N PRO A 142 29.06 -14.86 -4.81
CA PRO A 142 28.39 -16.12 -4.51
C PRO A 142 27.01 -15.88 -3.88
N GLY A 143 25.97 -16.49 -4.44
CA GLY A 143 24.59 -16.29 -3.99
C GLY A 143 24.08 -14.86 -4.16
N TYR A 144 24.58 -14.09 -5.15
CA TYR A 144 24.19 -12.68 -5.38
C TYR A 144 22.67 -12.43 -5.28
N LYS A 145 21.89 -13.26 -5.98
CA LYS A 145 20.43 -13.11 -6.03
C LYS A 145 19.82 -13.25 -4.63
N LEU A 146 20.22 -14.29 -3.90
CA LEU A 146 19.80 -14.53 -2.52
C LEU A 146 20.19 -13.37 -1.60
N ARG A 147 21.42 -12.84 -1.71
CA ARG A 147 21.88 -11.69 -0.91
C ARG A 147 20.99 -10.48 -1.11
N ILE A 148 20.72 -10.14 -2.37
CA ILE A 148 19.91 -8.97 -2.70
C ILE A 148 18.46 -9.17 -2.26
N ASP A 149 17.91 -10.37 -2.41
CA ASP A 149 16.54 -10.66 -1.97
C ASP A 149 16.44 -10.62 -0.44
N ALA A 150 17.45 -11.11 0.29
CA ALA A 150 17.55 -10.98 1.75
C ALA A 150 17.66 -9.50 2.18
N LEU A 151 18.50 -8.70 1.51
CA LEU A 151 18.63 -7.27 1.77
C LEU A 151 17.32 -6.52 1.51
N LEU A 152 16.63 -6.87 0.42
CA LEU A 152 15.35 -6.28 0.07
C LEU A 152 14.31 -6.59 1.14
N PHE A 153 14.20 -7.87 1.50
CA PHE A 153 13.25 -8.30 2.52
C PHE A 153 13.51 -7.60 3.86
N LYS A 154 14.77 -7.61 4.33
CA LYS A 154 15.20 -6.88 5.54
C LYS A 154 14.89 -5.38 5.48
N ALA A 155 15.09 -4.75 4.32
CA ALA A 155 14.86 -3.31 4.17
C ALA A 155 13.38 -2.93 4.17
N THR A 156 12.47 -3.82 3.77
CA THR A 156 11.02 -3.56 3.70
C THR A 156 10.22 -4.16 4.85
N PHE A 157 10.74 -5.20 5.51
CA PHE A 157 9.99 -5.97 6.51
C PHE A 157 9.46 -5.12 7.65
N LYS A 158 10.32 -4.25 8.21
CA LYS A 158 9.96 -3.43 9.37
C LYS A 158 8.79 -2.48 9.11
N GLU A 159 8.81 -1.79 7.97
CA GLU A 159 7.73 -0.88 7.58
C GLU A 159 6.41 -1.64 7.41
N ARG A 160 6.43 -2.76 6.67
CA ARG A 160 5.26 -3.63 6.50
C ARG A 160 4.74 -4.16 7.83
N GLN A 161 5.63 -4.60 8.72
CA GLN A 161 5.26 -5.06 10.06
C GLN A 161 4.54 -3.95 10.84
N GLU A 162 5.13 -2.75 10.90
CA GLU A 162 4.57 -1.63 11.66
C GLU A 162 3.19 -1.21 11.11
N GLU A 163 3.03 -1.17 9.79
CA GLU A 163 1.75 -0.87 9.12
C GLU A 163 0.67 -1.91 9.46
N MET A 164 0.98 -3.21 9.33
CA MET A 164 0.05 -4.28 9.69
C MET A 164 -0.31 -4.22 11.19
N GLU A 165 0.66 -3.96 12.05
CA GLU A 165 0.44 -3.86 13.48
C GLU A 165 -0.50 -2.71 13.86
N GLU A 166 -0.34 -1.56 13.21
CA GLU A 166 -1.21 -0.40 13.40
C GLU A 166 -2.63 -0.71 12.92
N GLU A 167 -2.77 -1.31 11.74
CA GLU A 167 -4.06 -1.64 11.16
C GLU A 167 -4.83 -2.66 12.01
N LEU A 168 -4.16 -3.72 12.49
CA LEU A 168 -4.73 -4.69 13.42
C LEU A 168 -5.21 -4.04 14.72
N ASN A 169 -4.43 -3.11 15.26
CA ASN A 169 -4.81 -2.38 16.47
C ASN A 169 -6.06 -1.51 16.24
N MET A 170 -6.14 -0.83 15.09
CA MET A 170 -7.30 -0.02 14.74
C MET A 170 -8.56 -0.88 14.57
N ILE A 171 -8.48 -2.04 13.91
CA ILE A 171 -9.62 -2.97 13.76
C ILE A 171 -10.09 -3.49 15.12
N LYS A 172 -9.16 -3.86 16.00
CA LYS A 172 -9.46 -4.34 17.36
C LYS A 172 -10.15 -3.25 18.18
N GLU A 173 -9.69 -2.01 18.08
CA GLU A 173 -10.28 -0.88 18.77
C GLU A 173 -11.66 -0.50 18.21
N ALA A 174 -11.83 -0.46 16.88
CA ALA A 174 -13.14 -0.23 16.26
C ALA A 174 -14.18 -1.29 16.67
N SER A 175 -13.74 -2.55 16.75
CA SER A 175 -14.56 -3.66 17.23
C SER A 175 -15.05 -3.44 18.67
N LYS A 176 -14.16 -3.00 19.57
CA LYS A 176 -14.51 -2.70 20.97
C LYS A 176 -15.46 -1.52 21.08
N GLN A 177 -15.13 -0.41 20.43
CA GLN A 177 -15.94 0.80 20.42
C GLN A 177 -17.39 0.51 20.02
N LEU A 178 -17.61 -0.29 18.97
CA LEU A 178 -18.95 -0.66 18.52
C LEU A 178 -19.73 -1.45 19.59
N ARG A 179 -19.09 -2.41 20.27
CA ARG A 179 -19.78 -3.21 21.31
C ARG A 179 -20.01 -2.45 22.60
N GLU A 180 -19.13 -1.52 22.93
CA GLU A 180 -19.15 -0.79 24.20
C GLU A 180 -20.00 0.48 24.15
N SER A 181 -20.26 1.02 22.94
CA SER A 181 -21.06 2.24 22.76
C SER A 181 -22.52 2.04 23.18
N GLN A 182 -22.84 2.55 24.37
CA GLN A 182 -24.20 2.57 24.90
C GLN A 182 -25.10 3.55 24.12
N LYS A 183 -24.53 4.64 23.58
CA LYS A 183 -25.29 5.59 22.77
C LYS A 183 -25.73 4.98 21.46
N LEU A 184 -24.84 4.23 20.77
CA LEU A 184 -25.21 3.50 19.56
C LEU A 184 -26.31 2.48 19.87
N ALA A 185 -26.16 1.70 20.95
CA ALA A 185 -27.19 0.74 21.37
C ALA A 185 -28.56 1.42 21.58
N LYS A 186 -28.59 2.61 22.20
CA LYS A 186 -29.83 3.36 22.41
C LYS A 186 -30.45 3.88 21.10
N VAL A 187 -29.64 4.30 20.14
CA VAL A 187 -30.12 4.67 18.81
C VAL A 187 -30.72 3.46 18.09
N LEU A 188 -30.07 2.30 18.15
CA LEU A 188 -30.58 1.06 17.55
C LEU A 188 -31.90 0.59 18.21
N GLU A 189 -32.03 0.76 19.53
CA GLU A 189 -33.28 0.49 20.26
C GLU A 189 -34.43 1.37 19.74
N LEU A 190 -34.18 2.67 19.51
CA LEU A 190 -35.18 3.57 18.93
C LEU A 190 -35.57 3.18 17.51
N VAL A 191 -34.58 2.81 16.68
CA VAL A 191 -34.85 2.29 15.32
C VAL A 191 -35.75 1.05 15.39
N LEU A 192 -35.46 0.11 16.29
CA LEU A 192 -36.27 -1.09 16.48
C LEU A 192 -37.70 -0.76 16.93
N ALA A 193 -37.85 0.11 17.93
CA ALA A 193 -39.15 0.50 18.47
C ALA A 193 -40.02 1.20 17.41
N MET A 194 -39.45 2.16 16.68
CA MET A 194 -40.14 2.88 15.61
C MET A 194 -40.48 1.96 14.44
N GLY A 195 -39.56 1.07 14.04
CA GLY A 195 -39.80 0.07 12.99
C GLY A 195 -40.92 -0.90 13.38
N ASN A 196 -40.92 -1.40 14.62
CA ASN A 196 -41.99 -2.26 15.13
C ASN A 196 -43.35 -1.55 15.14
N TYR A 197 -43.39 -0.26 15.51
CA TYR A 197 -44.61 0.53 15.46
C TYR A 197 -45.15 0.66 14.04
N MET A 198 -44.28 0.97 13.06
CA MET A 198 -44.68 1.09 11.65
C MET A 198 -45.14 -0.24 11.04
N ASN A 199 -44.56 -1.36 11.49
CA ASN A 199 -44.88 -2.69 10.98
C ASN A 199 -46.07 -3.35 11.70
N GLN A 200 -46.73 -2.65 12.63
CA GLN A 200 -47.94 -3.15 13.29
C GLN A 200 -49.00 -3.47 12.24
N GLY A 201 -49.46 -4.73 12.21
CA GLY A 201 -50.43 -5.23 11.23
C GLY A 201 -49.85 -6.13 10.14
N ASN A 202 -48.52 -6.20 9.98
CA ASN A 202 -47.88 -7.18 9.11
C ASN A 202 -47.32 -8.35 9.94
N GLN A 203 -48.08 -9.45 10.01
CA GLN A 203 -47.72 -10.63 10.83
C GLN A 203 -46.33 -11.21 10.54
N ARG A 204 -45.75 -10.97 9.35
CA ARG A 204 -44.42 -11.47 8.99
C ARG A 204 -43.27 -10.70 9.64
N VAL A 205 -43.46 -9.41 9.92
CA VAL A 205 -42.38 -8.49 10.37
C VAL A 205 -42.72 -7.71 11.64
N ALA A 206 -43.96 -7.80 12.13
CA ALA A 206 -44.38 -7.21 13.40
C ALA A 206 -43.75 -7.95 14.58
N GLY A 207 -43.38 -7.21 15.64
CA GLY A 207 -42.87 -7.79 16.88
C GLY A 207 -41.45 -8.34 16.78
N ALA A 208 -40.62 -7.76 15.91
CA ALA A 208 -39.22 -8.12 15.80
C ALA A 208 -38.46 -7.82 17.10
N THR A 209 -37.57 -8.73 17.52
CA THR A 209 -36.68 -8.55 18.68
C THR A 209 -35.31 -8.00 18.30
N GLY A 210 -35.03 -7.88 17.00
CA GLY A 210 -33.81 -7.35 16.41
C GLY A 210 -33.92 -7.29 14.89
N PHE A 211 -32.92 -6.71 14.23
CA PHE A 211 -32.85 -6.61 12.76
C PHE A 211 -31.41 -6.78 12.28
N LYS A 212 -31.24 -7.15 11.01
CA LYS A 212 -29.94 -7.23 10.34
C LYS A 212 -29.35 -5.83 10.15
N ILE A 213 -28.08 -5.62 10.48
CA ILE A 213 -27.47 -4.28 10.50
C ILE A 213 -27.38 -3.63 9.10
N SER A 214 -27.46 -4.42 8.03
CA SER A 214 -27.50 -3.92 6.65
C SER A 214 -28.56 -2.84 6.43
N ILE A 215 -29.73 -2.95 7.10
CA ILE A 215 -30.82 -1.98 6.95
C ILE A 215 -30.47 -0.58 7.46
N LEU A 216 -29.44 -0.44 8.32
CA LEU A 216 -28.98 0.86 8.81
C LEU A 216 -28.55 1.78 7.66
N THR A 217 -28.02 1.19 6.59
CA THR A 217 -27.62 1.92 5.39
C THR A 217 -28.80 2.37 4.52
N GLU A 218 -30.00 1.86 4.78
CA GLU A 218 -31.20 2.08 3.95
C GLU A 218 -32.28 2.90 4.68
N LEU A 219 -32.05 3.33 5.93
CA LEU A 219 -33.06 4.05 6.72
C LEU A 219 -33.46 5.41 6.10
N ASP A 220 -32.66 5.96 5.20
CA ASP A 220 -32.96 7.18 4.45
C ASP A 220 -33.81 6.93 3.19
N THR A 221 -34.16 5.69 2.86
CA THR A 221 -34.95 5.36 1.66
C THR A 221 -36.46 5.45 1.89
N THR A 222 -36.92 5.15 3.11
CA THR A 222 -38.36 5.18 3.45
C THR A 222 -38.78 6.61 3.69
N LYS A 223 -39.58 7.19 2.79
CA LYS A 223 -40.02 8.59 2.85
C LYS A 223 -41.29 8.77 3.69
N THR A 224 -41.45 9.96 4.24
CA THR A 224 -42.72 10.42 4.82
C THR A 224 -43.79 10.57 3.73
N SER A 225 -45.07 10.58 4.10
CA SER A 225 -46.19 10.69 3.16
C SER A 225 -46.18 11.98 2.32
N ASP A 226 -45.58 13.04 2.84
CA ASP A 226 -45.38 14.32 2.14
C ASP A 226 -44.07 14.38 1.32
N ASN A 227 -43.29 13.30 1.31
CA ASN A 227 -41.98 13.18 0.66
C ASN A 227 -40.93 14.23 1.08
N LYS A 228 -41.12 14.94 2.20
CA LYS A 228 -40.19 15.97 2.68
C LYS A 228 -39.07 15.43 3.56
N SER A 229 -39.26 14.27 4.16
CA SER A 229 -38.31 13.67 5.10
C SER A 229 -38.28 12.16 4.94
N THR A 230 -37.37 11.51 5.66
CA THR A 230 -37.19 10.05 5.62
C THR A 230 -37.33 9.46 7.01
N PHE A 231 -37.42 8.13 7.11
CA PHE A 231 -37.45 7.44 8.39
C PHE A 231 -36.22 7.80 9.25
N LEU A 232 -35.03 7.90 8.65
CA LEU A 232 -33.83 8.34 9.35
C LEU A 232 -33.96 9.77 9.92
N HIS A 233 -34.63 10.70 9.23
CA HIS A 233 -34.92 12.03 9.77
C HIS A 233 -35.83 11.95 11.00
N MET A 234 -36.84 11.07 10.96
CA MET A 234 -37.74 10.86 12.09
C MET A 234 -37.01 10.26 13.30
N VAL A 235 -36.10 9.30 13.08
CA VAL A 235 -35.22 8.76 14.12
C VAL A 235 -34.33 9.87 14.71
N ALA A 236 -33.65 10.64 13.86
CA ALA A 236 -32.79 11.74 14.31
C ALA A 236 -33.57 12.81 15.11
N LYS A 237 -34.81 13.12 14.69
CA LYS A 237 -35.71 14.03 15.41
C LYS A 237 -36.12 13.46 16.77
N ALA A 238 -36.46 12.17 16.83
CA ALA A 238 -36.82 11.49 18.07
C ALA A 238 -35.64 11.47 19.06
N VAL A 239 -34.43 11.18 18.57
CA VAL A 239 -33.20 11.24 19.36
C VAL A 239 -32.99 12.65 19.91
N HIS A 240 -33.01 13.67 19.04
CA HIS A 240 -32.80 15.06 19.46
C HIS A 240 -33.79 15.54 20.52
N SER A 241 -35.06 15.14 20.40
CA SER A 241 -36.13 15.64 21.28
C SER A 241 -36.23 14.89 22.60
N ASN A 242 -35.85 13.61 22.64
CA ASN A 242 -36.12 12.74 23.79
C ASN A 242 -34.87 12.20 24.49
N VAL A 243 -33.77 12.01 23.76
CA VAL A 243 -32.49 11.47 24.27
C VAL A 243 -31.30 12.21 23.62
N PRO A 244 -31.18 13.54 23.81
CA PRO A 244 -30.17 14.35 23.12
C PRO A 244 -28.73 13.95 23.46
N ASP A 245 -28.50 13.30 24.60
CA ASP A 245 -27.21 12.77 25.03
C ASP A 245 -26.63 11.75 24.03
N VAL A 246 -27.49 10.99 23.34
CA VAL A 246 -27.05 9.95 22.39
C VAL A 246 -26.79 10.48 20.98
N LEU A 247 -27.08 11.76 20.68
CA LEU A 247 -26.73 12.39 19.39
C LEU A 247 -25.23 12.29 19.07
N SER A 248 -24.41 12.22 20.11
CA SER A 248 -22.95 12.14 20.05
C SER A 248 -22.41 10.71 19.97
N PHE A 249 -23.21 9.69 19.62
CA PHE A 249 -22.74 8.31 19.52
C PHE A 249 -21.55 8.14 18.55
N GLY A 250 -21.47 8.95 17.50
CA GLY A 250 -20.34 8.95 16.57
C GLY A 250 -18.99 9.23 17.24
N ASN A 251 -18.99 9.92 18.38
CA ASN A 251 -17.78 10.19 19.17
C ASN A 251 -17.31 8.96 19.98
N GLU A 252 -18.17 7.95 20.18
CA GLU A 252 -17.81 6.70 20.85
C GLU A 252 -17.24 5.66 19.86
N ILE A 253 -17.45 5.85 18.55
CA ILE A 253 -17.09 4.90 17.49
C ILE A 253 -16.15 5.51 16.44
N THR A 254 -15.29 6.43 16.86
CA THR A 254 -14.39 7.20 15.98
C THR A 254 -13.47 6.35 15.12
N MET A 255 -13.08 5.15 15.59
CA MET A 255 -12.16 4.29 14.88
C MET A 255 -12.79 3.62 13.65
N VAL A 256 -14.12 3.47 13.63
CA VAL A 256 -14.86 2.80 12.55
C VAL A 256 -14.56 3.44 11.19
N ASN A 257 -14.51 4.76 11.10
CA ASN A 257 -14.22 5.47 9.85
C ASN A 257 -12.78 5.25 9.33
N LYS A 258 -11.84 4.88 10.21
CA LYS A 258 -10.44 4.64 9.83
C LYS A 258 -10.23 3.26 9.23
N VAL A 259 -11.09 2.30 9.57
CA VAL A 259 -10.95 0.88 9.20
C VAL A 259 -11.93 0.43 8.12
N VAL A 260 -12.67 1.34 7.48
CA VAL A 260 -13.65 1.01 6.43
C VAL A 260 -13.04 0.39 5.18
N LYS A 261 -11.71 0.53 4.99
CA LYS A 261 -10.95 -0.09 3.90
C LYS A 261 -10.06 -1.24 4.39
N SER A 262 -10.09 -1.52 5.69
CA SER A 262 -9.19 -2.47 6.32
C SER A 262 -9.81 -3.86 6.34
N SER A 263 -9.17 -4.78 5.63
CA SER A 263 -9.62 -6.17 5.50
C SER A 263 -8.72 -7.10 6.29
N LEU A 264 -9.31 -7.83 7.25
CA LEU A 264 -8.61 -8.92 7.94
C LEU A 264 -8.17 -10.02 6.98
N GLY A 265 -8.90 -10.24 5.88
CA GLY A 265 -8.51 -11.18 4.83
C GLY A 265 -7.23 -10.74 4.12
N SER A 266 -7.14 -9.47 3.71
CA SER A 266 -5.94 -8.94 3.06
C SER A 266 -4.72 -8.92 3.99
N LEU A 267 -4.93 -8.59 5.28
CA LEU A 267 -3.87 -8.65 6.29
C LEU A 267 -3.36 -10.09 6.52
N ARG A 268 -4.24 -11.09 6.44
CA ARG A 268 -3.84 -12.50 6.50
C ARG A 268 -3.03 -12.89 5.28
N GLU A 269 -3.48 -12.54 4.08
CA GLU A 269 -2.74 -12.82 2.83
C GLU A 269 -1.35 -12.18 2.85
N GLU A 270 -1.24 -10.95 3.34
CA GLU A 270 0.05 -10.28 3.50
C GLU A 270 0.97 -11.01 4.50
N LEU A 271 0.42 -11.46 5.64
CA LEU A 271 1.18 -12.21 6.63
C LEU A 271 1.68 -13.56 6.08
N ASP A 272 0.82 -14.24 5.31
CA ASP A 272 1.15 -15.50 4.63
C ASP A 272 2.24 -15.28 3.57
N GLU A 273 2.17 -14.17 2.83
CA GLU A 273 3.20 -13.78 1.86
C GLU A 273 4.55 -13.55 2.54
N LEU A 274 4.58 -12.77 3.63
CA LEU A 274 5.81 -12.51 4.41
C LEU A 274 6.39 -13.81 4.99
N SER A 275 5.53 -14.70 5.48
CA SER A 275 5.92 -16.00 6.00
C SER A 275 6.51 -16.89 4.91
N ALA A 276 5.90 -16.92 3.73
CA ALA A 276 6.41 -17.67 2.59
C ALA A 276 7.77 -17.12 2.11
N GLN A 277 7.92 -15.80 2.01
CA GLN A 277 9.20 -15.17 1.65
C GLN A 277 10.32 -15.54 2.64
N LEU A 278 10.01 -15.56 3.95
CA LEU A 278 10.97 -15.98 4.97
C LEU A 278 11.35 -17.46 4.86
N GLN A 279 10.40 -18.36 4.56
CA GLN A 279 10.68 -19.78 4.37
C GLN A 279 11.58 -20.04 3.15
N VAL A 280 11.33 -19.33 2.04
CA VAL A 280 12.19 -19.39 0.85
C VAL A 280 13.61 -18.92 1.21
N LEU A 281 13.73 -17.74 1.83
CA LEU A 281 15.03 -17.21 2.25
C LEU A 281 15.79 -18.17 3.17
N LYS A 282 15.10 -18.81 4.12
CA LYS A 282 15.70 -19.81 5.01
C LYS A 282 16.21 -21.02 4.24
N THR A 283 15.39 -21.58 3.35
CA THR A 283 15.76 -22.77 2.54
C THR A 283 16.95 -22.46 1.63
N ASP A 284 16.92 -21.31 0.95
CA ASP A 284 17.99 -20.89 0.05
C ASP A 284 19.31 -20.63 0.80
N LEU A 285 19.23 -20.11 2.03
CA LEU A 285 20.41 -19.93 2.88
C LEU A 285 21.02 -21.27 3.31
N GLU A 286 20.20 -22.25 3.67
CA GLU A 286 20.66 -23.61 4.02
C GLU A 286 21.39 -24.26 2.84
N LEU A 287 20.85 -24.14 1.62
CA LEU A 287 21.51 -24.64 0.40
C LEU A 287 22.83 -23.92 0.12
N LEU A 288 22.87 -22.59 0.24
CA LEU A 288 24.10 -21.84 -0.01
C LEU A 288 25.20 -22.14 1.03
N LEU A 289 24.82 -22.43 2.28
CA LEU A 289 25.76 -22.82 3.34
C LEU A 289 26.48 -24.14 3.03
N GLU A 290 25.81 -25.09 2.37
CA GLU A 290 26.44 -26.33 1.90
C GLU A 290 27.52 -26.07 0.83
N GLU A 291 27.37 -24.99 0.04
CA GLU A 291 28.28 -24.62 -1.05
C GLU A 291 29.49 -23.76 -0.60
N LEU A 292 29.36 -22.97 0.48
CA LEU A 292 30.32 -21.91 0.86
C LEU A 292 31.28 -22.27 2.01
N ALA A 293 31.50 -23.56 2.30
CA ALA A 293 32.20 -24.05 3.50
C ALA A 293 33.57 -23.40 3.84
N ASP A 294 34.26 -22.75 2.90
CA ASP A 294 35.59 -22.13 3.07
C ASP A 294 35.63 -20.60 2.87
N ALA A 295 34.50 -19.92 2.70
CA ALA A 295 34.47 -18.47 2.47
C ALA A 295 34.41 -17.65 3.77
N GLN A 296 35.32 -16.69 3.93
CA GLN A 296 35.29 -15.73 5.03
C GLN A 296 34.21 -14.65 4.77
N ASP A 297 32.95 -15.06 4.85
CA ASP A 297 31.78 -14.28 4.46
C ASP A 297 30.84 -14.03 5.65
N ASN A 298 30.45 -12.78 5.86
CA ASN A 298 29.57 -12.40 6.97
C ASN A 298 28.07 -12.62 6.64
N PHE A 299 27.73 -12.93 5.39
CA PHE A 299 26.36 -13.10 4.93
C PHE A 299 25.56 -14.12 5.74
N PRO A 300 26.05 -15.35 5.98
CA PRO A 300 25.24 -16.33 6.69
C PRO A 300 24.91 -15.89 8.11
N ALA A 301 25.89 -15.32 8.84
CA ALA A 301 25.65 -14.83 10.20
C ALA A 301 24.60 -13.70 10.22
N VAL A 302 24.73 -12.71 9.33
CA VAL A 302 23.81 -11.56 9.28
C VAL A 302 22.39 -11.98 8.87
N VAL A 303 22.25 -12.93 7.95
CA VAL A 303 20.94 -13.41 7.49
C VAL A 303 20.32 -14.38 8.48
N SER A 304 21.09 -15.25 9.14
CA SER A 304 20.58 -16.12 10.18
C SER A 304 20.00 -15.32 11.36
N GLU A 305 20.71 -14.31 11.85
CA GLU A 305 20.19 -13.39 12.89
C GLU A 305 18.88 -12.71 12.44
N PHE A 306 18.87 -12.19 11.22
CA PHE A 306 17.66 -11.58 10.66
C PHE A 306 16.50 -12.58 10.52
N ILE A 307 16.75 -13.82 10.09
CA ILE A 307 15.71 -14.87 10.00
C ILE A 307 15.13 -15.15 11.38
N GLU A 308 15.98 -15.36 12.40
CA GLU A 308 15.54 -15.65 13.77
C GLU A 308 14.67 -14.52 14.33
N ASP A 309 15.10 -13.26 14.17
CA ASP A 309 14.32 -12.09 14.56
C ASP A 309 12.98 -12.04 13.81
N THR A 310 12.98 -12.26 12.50
CA THR A 310 11.78 -12.20 11.66
C THR A 310 10.79 -13.31 12.02
N ILE A 311 11.26 -14.52 12.35
CA ILE A 311 10.40 -15.62 12.83
C ILE A 311 9.64 -15.18 14.09
N ASN A 312 10.34 -14.56 15.04
CA ASN A 312 9.73 -14.08 16.28
C ASN A 312 8.70 -12.98 16.00
N GLN A 313 9.04 -11.99 15.15
CA GLN A 313 8.12 -10.91 14.80
C GLN A 313 6.87 -11.41 14.05
N LEU A 314 7.03 -12.33 13.10
CA LEU A 314 5.90 -12.96 12.40
C LEU A 314 5.03 -13.78 13.35
N GLY A 315 5.62 -14.46 14.33
CA GLY A 315 4.88 -15.16 15.38
C GLY A 315 4.00 -14.21 16.20
N LEU A 316 4.55 -13.06 16.60
CA LEU A 316 3.80 -12.01 17.31
C LEU A 316 2.67 -11.41 16.46
N LEU A 317 2.95 -11.13 15.17
CA LEU A 317 1.94 -10.66 14.22
C LEU A 317 0.82 -11.68 14.02
N THR A 318 1.17 -12.96 13.89
CA THR A 318 0.20 -14.07 13.75
C THR A 318 -0.72 -14.14 14.97
N GLN A 319 -0.15 -14.07 16.18
CA GLN A 319 -0.94 -14.03 17.40
C GLN A 319 -1.88 -12.81 17.42
N LYS A 320 -1.36 -11.63 17.09
CA LYS A 320 -2.12 -10.37 17.09
C LYS A 320 -3.26 -10.40 16.06
N LEU A 321 -3.02 -10.94 14.87
CA LEU A 321 -4.05 -11.16 13.85
C LEU A 321 -5.16 -12.07 14.40
N GLY A 322 -4.80 -13.23 14.96
CA GLY A 322 -5.77 -14.16 15.53
C GLY A 322 -6.59 -13.56 16.69
N GLU A 323 -5.97 -12.76 17.56
CA GLU A 323 -6.67 -12.03 18.61
C GLU A 323 -7.65 -10.99 18.05
N THR A 324 -7.25 -10.24 17.03
CA THR A 324 -8.08 -9.23 16.38
C THR A 324 -9.24 -9.88 15.63
N GLU A 325 -9.01 -11.00 14.96
CA GLU A 325 -10.07 -11.78 14.30
C GLU A 325 -11.09 -12.32 15.31
N ALA A 326 -10.63 -12.89 16.43
CA ALA A 326 -11.53 -13.34 17.49
C ALA A 326 -12.35 -12.16 18.07
N GLU A 327 -11.72 -10.98 18.19
CA GLU A 327 -12.41 -9.78 18.65
C GLU A 327 -13.45 -9.28 17.64
N PHE A 328 -13.12 -9.27 16.36
CA PHE A 328 -14.06 -8.95 15.28
C PHE A 328 -15.23 -9.94 15.25
N GLN A 329 -14.97 -11.24 15.33
CA GLN A 329 -16.01 -12.29 15.33
C GLN A 329 -17.00 -12.12 16.48
N LYS A 330 -16.51 -11.76 17.69
CA LYS A 330 -17.38 -11.42 18.82
C LYS A 330 -18.27 -10.22 18.51
N THR A 331 -17.73 -9.19 17.84
CA THR A 331 -18.47 -8.00 17.43
C THR A 331 -19.52 -8.32 16.38
N ALA A 332 -19.15 -9.01 15.30
CA ALA A 332 -20.09 -9.43 14.26
C ALA A 332 -21.26 -10.23 14.86
N LYS A 333 -20.95 -11.19 15.74
CA LYS A 333 -21.97 -11.96 16.47
C LYS A 333 -22.84 -11.10 17.39
N TYR A 334 -22.26 -10.12 18.10
CA TYR A 334 -23.00 -9.19 18.95
C TYR A 334 -24.08 -8.42 18.17
N PHE A 335 -23.79 -8.08 16.91
CA PHE A 335 -24.75 -7.43 16.00
C PHE A 335 -25.61 -8.41 15.18
N GLY A 336 -25.56 -9.71 15.47
CA GLY A 336 -26.39 -10.72 14.80
C GLY A 336 -25.93 -11.09 13.39
N GLU A 337 -24.69 -10.77 13.02
CA GLU A 337 -24.09 -11.19 11.75
C GLU A 337 -23.37 -12.53 11.87
N ASP A 338 -23.29 -13.22 10.73
CA ASP A 338 -22.53 -14.46 10.61
C ASP A 338 -21.06 -14.12 10.43
N ALA A 339 -20.30 -14.27 11.52
CA ALA A 339 -18.88 -13.95 11.56
C ALA A 339 -18.02 -14.75 10.58
N ALA A 340 -18.53 -15.86 10.02
CA ALA A 340 -17.83 -16.63 9.00
C ALA A 340 -17.98 -16.06 7.58
N ASN A 341 -19.04 -15.27 7.34
CA ASN A 341 -19.45 -14.83 6.01
C ASN A 341 -19.38 -13.32 5.80
N ILE A 342 -19.13 -12.55 6.87
CA ILE A 342 -19.04 -11.09 6.79
C ILE A 342 -17.58 -10.62 6.82
N GLU A 343 -17.21 -9.84 5.82
CA GLU A 343 -15.88 -9.22 5.74
C GLU A 343 -15.81 -7.98 6.65
N SER A 344 -14.65 -7.72 7.22
CA SER A 344 -14.46 -6.68 8.23
C SER A 344 -14.69 -5.27 7.69
N ASP A 345 -14.15 -4.97 6.52
CA ASP A 345 -14.33 -3.71 5.80
C ASP A 345 -15.80 -3.44 5.51
N ASN A 346 -16.53 -4.43 4.98
CA ASN A 346 -17.97 -4.35 4.72
C ASN A 346 -18.75 -4.12 6.02
N PHE A 347 -18.42 -4.84 7.09
CA PHE A 347 -19.05 -4.68 8.41
C PHE A 347 -18.88 -3.26 8.96
N PHE A 348 -17.65 -2.73 9.00
CA PHE A 348 -17.39 -1.38 9.52
C PHE A 348 -17.99 -0.29 8.62
N ASN A 349 -18.01 -0.51 7.31
CA ASN A 349 -18.60 0.43 6.35
C ASN A 349 -20.11 0.65 6.59
N ILE A 350 -20.86 -0.37 7.02
CA ILE A 350 -22.27 -0.22 7.41
C ILE A 350 -22.44 0.85 8.48
N PHE A 351 -21.64 0.79 9.54
CA PHE A 351 -21.70 1.75 10.65
C PHE A 351 -21.17 3.12 10.28
N ALA A 352 -20.12 3.20 9.45
CA ALA A 352 -19.59 4.46 8.94
C ALA A 352 -20.66 5.22 8.11
N LEU A 353 -21.30 4.50 7.18
CA LEU A 353 -22.39 5.06 6.35
C LEU A 353 -23.58 5.47 7.20
N PHE A 354 -24.01 4.62 8.14
CA PHE A 354 -25.09 4.93 9.06
C PHE A 354 -24.81 6.21 9.86
N THR A 355 -23.62 6.32 10.45
CA THR A 355 -23.20 7.49 11.23
C THR A 355 -23.21 8.77 10.40
N SER A 356 -22.64 8.71 9.19
CA SER A 356 -22.62 9.84 8.25
C SER A 356 -24.04 10.27 7.86
N LYS A 357 -24.90 9.32 7.48
CA LYS A 357 -26.30 9.58 7.10
C LYS A 357 -27.11 10.12 8.27
N PHE A 358 -26.92 9.60 9.48
CA PHE A 358 -27.59 10.08 10.68
C PHE A 358 -27.22 11.54 10.97
N CYS A 359 -25.92 11.86 10.97
CA CYS A 359 -25.44 13.23 11.17
C CYS A 359 -26.02 14.19 10.12
N LYS A 360 -26.07 13.77 8.86
CA LYS A 360 -26.69 14.56 7.78
C LYS A 360 -28.17 14.82 8.04
N ALA A 361 -28.95 13.78 8.32
CA ALA A 361 -30.38 13.90 8.61
C ALA A 361 -30.66 14.77 9.85
N HIS A 362 -29.82 14.66 10.88
CA HIS A 362 -29.91 15.52 12.06
C HIS A 362 -29.68 16.99 11.72
N ASN A 363 -28.64 17.30 10.95
CA ASN A 363 -28.34 18.67 10.53
C ASN A 363 -29.42 19.26 9.62
N GLU A 364 -30.02 18.45 8.73
CA GLU A 364 -31.13 18.86 7.87
C GLU A 364 -32.40 19.17 8.69
N ASN A 365 -32.67 18.38 9.74
CA ASN A 365 -33.73 18.67 10.70
C ASN A 365 -33.51 20.01 11.40
N LEU A 366 -32.29 20.31 11.89
CA LEU A 366 -31.99 21.57 12.58
C LEU A 366 -32.20 22.80 11.67
N LYS A 367 -31.84 22.70 10.39
CA LYS A 367 -32.07 23.78 9.41
C LYS A 367 -33.55 24.01 9.09
N SER A 368 -34.38 23.00 9.34
CA SER A 368 -35.82 23.02 9.07
C SER A 368 -36.65 23.39 10.30
N MET A 369 -36.01 23.58 11.46
CA MET A 369 -36.67 24.09 12.67
C MET A 369 -36.85 25.61 12.55
N PRO A 370 -38.06 26.13 12.82
CA PRO A 370 -38.36 27.56 12.73
C PRO A 370 -37.68 28.41 13.81
#